data_AF-A0A8J5HNA9-F1
#
_entry.id   AF-A0A8J5HNA9-F1
#
_cell.length_a   1.000
_cell.length_b   1.000
_cell.length_c   1.000
_cell.angle_alpha   90.00
_cell.angle_beta   90.00
_cell.angle_gamma   90.00
#
_symmetry.space_group_name_H-M   'P 1'
#
loop_
_entity.id
_entity.type
_entity.pdbx_description
1 polymer ?
#
loop_
_entity_poly.entity_id
_entity_poly.type
_entity_poly.pdbx_seq_one_letter_code
_entity_poly.pdbx_strand_id
1 'polypeptide(L)'
;MGSLSHERKYDTFAPPSSPCALKYIEHHVSKLDTLAGVAIKYGVEKSIASPGHGILAVDESNATCGKRLASIGLENTEQNRQAYRQLLLTTSGLGAYISGAILYEETLYQSTIDGKKFVDCLHHEKIMPSIKVDKGLVPLPGSNNESWCQGLDGLASRCAEYYKQGARFAKWRTAVSIPSGPSTLVVKEAAWGLAHYAAIAQVQILYIGGDAETV
;
A
#
# COMPACT_ATOMS: atom_id res chain seq x y z
N MET A 1 -42.84 66.17 -9.78
CA MET A 1 -41.71 66.86 -9.11
C MET A 1 -41.68 66.35 -7.67
N GLY A 2 -40.65 65.72 -7.11
CA GLY A 2 -39.30 65.39 -7.57
C GLY A 2 -38.80 64.11 -6.86
N SER A 3 -37.77 63.50 -7.43
CA SER A 3 -37.15 62.23 -6.98
C SER A 3 -36.45 62.35 -5.63
N LEU A 4 -36.64 61.36 -4.75
CA LEU A 4 -35.81 61.18 -3.56
C LEU A 4 -34.60 60.29 -3.90
N SER A 5 -33.49 60.92 -4.26
CA SER A 5 -32.17 60.30 -4.29
C SER A 5 -31.52 60.44 -2.92
N HIS A 6 -31.48 59.36 -2.13
CA HIS A 6 -30.56 59.26 -0.99
C HIS A 6 -29.24 58.66 -1.49
N GLU A 7 -28.29 59.53 -1.83
CA GLU A 7 -26.90 59.14 -2.03
C GLU A 7 -26.32 58.65 -0.69
N ARG A 8 -25.97 57.36 -0.61
CA ARG A 8 -25.12 56.85 0.46
C ARG A 8 -23.71 57.40 0.24
N LYS A 9 -23.26 58.28 1.14
CA LYS A 9 -21.84 58.62 1.26
C LYS A 9 -21.09 57.33 1.60
N TYR A 10 -20.20 56.90 0.71
CA TYR A 10 -19.25 55.85 1.01
C TYR A 10 -18.13 56.46 1.84
N ASP A 11 -17.99 56.01 3.09
CA ASP A 11 -16.78 56.27 3.86
C ASP A 11 -15.61 55.57 3.14
N THR A 12 -14.65 56.36 2.66
CA THR A 12 -13.41 55.85 2.10
C THR A 12 -12.58 55.24 3.22
N PHE A 13 -12.66 53.91 3.37
CA PHE A 13 -11.72 53.17 4.20
C PHE A 13 -10.31 53.31 3.62
N ALA A 14 -9.41 53.96 4.34
CA ALA A 14 -7.99 53.93 4.04
C ALA A 14 -7.49 52.47 4.12
N PRO A 15 -6.60 52.02 3.21
CA PRO A 15 -6.07 50.67 3.27
C PRO A 15 -5.26 50.49 4.57
N PRO A 16 -5.36 49.34 5.25
CA PRO A 16 -4.58 49.09 6.46
C PRO A 16 -3.08 49.10 6.11
N SER A 17 -2.35 50.03 6.73
CA SER A 17 -0.90 50.15 6.63
C SER A 17 -0.21 49.11 7.53
N SER A 18 -0.18 47.87 7.08
CA SER A 18 0.84 46.88 7.47
C SER A 18 0.67 45.62 6.63
N PRO A 19 1.72 45.16 5.91
CA PRO A 19 1.73 43.80 5.42
C PRO A 19 1.80 42.91 6.65
N CYS A 20 0.66 42.35 7.08
CA CYS A 20 0.67 41.17 7.91
C CYS A 20 1.39 40.11 7.08
N ALA A 21 2.69 39.91 7.35
CA ALA A 21 3.45 38.88 6.69
C ALA A 21 2.73 37.57 7.00
N LEU A 22 2.01 37.03 6.01
CA LEU A 22 1.58 35.66 6.02
C LEU A 22 2.86 34.86 6.20
N LYS A 23 3.10 34.37 7.42
CA LYS A 23 4.11 33.35 7.66
C LYS A 23 3.58 32.12 6.93
N TYR A 24 4.02 31.94 5.68
CA TYR A 24 3.96 30.63 5.07
C TYR A 24 4.66 29.68 6.04
N ILE A 25 3.94 28.70 6.56
CA ILE A 25 4.57 27.55 7.18
C ILE A 25 5.23 26.83 6.00
N GLU A 26 6.52 27.06 5.79
CA GLU A 26 7.31 26.16 4.98
C GLU A 26 7.21 24.78 5.64
N HIS A 27 6.48 23.86 5.01
CA HIS A 27 6.64 22.45 5.34
C HIS A 27 8.08 22.10 4.96
N HIS A 28 8.93 21.98 5.98
CA HIS A 28 10.31 21.56 5.80
C HIS A 28 10.31 20.15 5.22
N VAL A 29 10.50 20.04 3.91
CA VAL A 29 10.70 18.75 3.23
C VAL A 29 12.03 18.21 3.74
N SER A 30 11.96 17.14 4.51
CA SER A 30 13.13 16.52 5.11
C SER A 30 13.99 15.88 4.02
N LYS A 31 15.31 15.74 4.26
CA LYS A 31 16.19 14.99 3.34
C LYS A 31 15.72 13.54 3.10
N LEU A 32 14.98 12.98 4.05
CA LEU A 32 14.31 11.68 3.94
C LEU A 32 13.27 11.67 2.81
N ASP A 33 12.51 12.75 2.64
CA ASP A 33 11.51 12.87 1.58
C ASP A 33 12.16 12.85 0.18
N THR A 34 13.34 13.45 0.05
CA THR A 34 14.09 13.48 -1.22
C THR A 34 14.75 12.12 -1.53
N LEU A 35 15.39 11.48 -0.55
CA LEU A 35 16.08 10.19 -0.78
C LEU A 35 15.11 9.02 -0.92
N ALA A 36 14.01 9.01 -0.15
CA ALA A 36 12.91 8.07 -0.36
C ALA A 36 12.31 8.24 -1.74
N GLY A 37 12.05 9.48 -2.17
CA GLY A 37 11.57 9.78 -3.52
C GLY A 37 12.47 9.24 -4.62
N VAL A 38 13.81 9.33 -4.46
CA VAL A 38 14.78 8.80 -5.43
C VAL A 38 14.81 7.27 -5.41
N ALA A 39 14.89 6.62 -4.25
CA ALA A 39 14.94 5.15 -4.17
C ALA A 39 13.66 4.50 -4.71
N ILE A 40 12.50 5.09 -4.41
CA ILE A 40 11.20 4.68 -4.95
C ILE A 40 11.21 4.79 -6.47
N LYS A 41 11.59 5.97 -7.00
CA LYS A 41 11.55 6.29 -8.43
C LYS A 41 12.53 5.49 -9.28
N TYR A 42 13.68 5.08 -8.72
CA TYR A 42 14.76 4.49 -9.51
C TYR A 42 15.07 3.02 -9.21
N GLY A 43 14.70 2.49 -8.05
CA GLY A 43 14.94 1.09 -7.69
C GLY A 43 13.71 0.21 -7.85
N VAL A 44 12.75 0.38 -6.94
CA VAL A 44 11.58 -0.52 -6.83
C VAL A 44 10.60 -0.34 -8.00
N GLU A 45 10.21 0.89 -8.31
CA GLU A 45 9.22 1.17 -9.37
C GLU A 45 9.65 0.62 -10.74
N LYS A 46 10.91 0.87 -11.12
CA LYS A 46 11.46 0.41 -12.40
C LYS A 46 11.56 -1.10 -12.52
N SER A 47 11.82 -1.78 -11.39
CA SER A 47 11.95 -3.24 -11.35
C SER A 47 10.58 -3.91 -11.50
N ILE A 48 9.60 -3.51 -10.68
CA ILE A 48 8.28 -4.16 -10.65
C ILE A 48 7.41 -3.84 -11.87
N ALA A 49 7.55 -2.65 -12.46
CA ALA A 49 6.78 -2.22 -13.64
C ALA A 49 7.58 -2.37 -14.95
N SER A 50 8.52 -3.32 -15.00
CA SER A 50 9.32 -3.59 -16.19
C SER A 50 8.47 -4.14 -17.34
N PRO A 51 8.70 -3.71 -18.61
CA PRO A 51 7.95 -4.21 -19.76
C PRO A 51 7.98 -5.73 -19.87
N GLY A 52 6.83 -6.33 -20.17
CA GLY A 52 6.69 -7.79 -20.31
C GLY A 52 6.58 -8.55 -18.99
N HIS A 53 6.66 -7.89 -17.83
CA HIS A 53 6.50 -8.51 -16.52
C HIS A 53 5.20 -8.12 -15.83
N GLY A 54 4.73 -8.97 -14.93
CA GLY A 54 3.60 -8.75 -14.05
C GLY A 54 3.91 -9.03 -12.59
N ILE A 55 2.89 -8.86 -11.75
CA ILE A 55 2.96 -9.17 -10.31
C ILE A 55 2.13 -10.42 -10.02
N LEU A 56 2.73 -11.39 -9.36
CA LEU A 56 2.04 -12.56 -8.85
C LEU A 56 1.43 -12.26 -7.48
N ALA A 57 0.10 -12.19 -7.40
CA ALA A 57 -0.62 -12.00 -6.14
C ALA A 57 -0.95 -13.36 -5.49
N VAL A 58 -0.16 -13.75 -4.48
CA VAL A 58 -0.33 -14.97 -3.67
C VAL A 58 -0.50 -14.62 -2.19
N ASP A 59 -1.20 -13.51 -1.94
CA ASP A 59 -1.42 -12.93 -0.62
C ASP A 59 -2.79 -13.29 -0.02
N GLU A 60 -3.38 -14.41 -0.47
CA GLU A 60 -4.60 -14.90 0.14
C GLU A 60 -4.37 -15.21 1.62
N SER A 61 -5.23 -14.65 2.48
CA SER A 61 -5.25 -15.00 3.89
C SER A 61 -5.58 -16.48 4.08
N ASN A 62 -5.29 -17.04 5.26
CA ASN A 62 -5.59 -18.43 5.58
C ASN A 62 -7.06 -18.80 5.31
N ALA A 63 -8.00 -17.88 5.60
CA ALA A 63 -9.41 -18.08 5.31
C ALA A 63 -9.72 -18.10 3.80
N THR A 64 -9.07 -17.24 3.01
CA THR A 64 -9.27 -17.16 1.56
C THR A 64 -8.62 -18.34 0.84
N CYS A 65 -7.39 -18.68 1.23
CA CYS A 65 -6.68 -19.85 0.74
C CYS A 65 -7.45 -21.14 1.08
N GLY A 66 -8.02 -21.22 2.28
CA GLY A 66 -8.86 -22.35 2.68
C GLY A 66 -10.06 -22.59 1.77
N LYS A 67 -10.74 -21.52 1.31
CA LYS A 67 -11.83 -21.63 0.33
C LYS A 67 -11.35 -22.19 -1.01
N ARG A 68 -10.16 -21.80 -1.46
CA ARG A 68 -9.55 -22.33 -2.69
C ARG A 68 -9.19 -23.81 -2.53
N LEU A 69 -8.54 -24.19 -1.43
CA LEU A 69 -8.19 -25.58 -1.13
C LEU A 69 -9.45 -26.46 -1.04
N ALA A 70 -10.49 -26.00 -0.37
CA ALA A 70 -11.75 -26.73 -0.25
C ALA A 70 -12.41 -27.00 -1.61
N SER A 71 -12.29 -26.06 -2.57
CA SER A 71 -12.85 -26.24 -3.92
C SER A 71 -12.23 -27.40 -4.72
N ILE A 72 -11.06 -27.87 -4.30
CA ILE A 72 -10.36 -29.03 -4.89
C ILE A 72 -10.27 -30.21 -3.91
N GLY A 73 -11.05 -30.20 -2.83
CA GLY A 73 -11.11 -31.31 -1.87
C GLY A 73 -9.93 -31.39 -0.90
N LEU A 74 -9.15 -30.32 -0.72
CA LEU A 74 -8.05 -30.28 0.24
C LEU A 74 -8.43 -29.54 1.52
N GLU A 75 -7.95 -30.04 2.66
CA GLU A 75 -8.11 -29.40 3.96
C GLU A 75 -7.24 -28.13 4.07
N ASN A 76 -7.72 -27.12 4.81
CA ASN A 76 -7.00 -25.89 5.08
C ASN A 76 -5.94 -26.03 6.19
N THR A 77 -4.94 -26.88 5.96
CA THR A 77 -3.78 -27.04 6.85
C THR A 77 -2.64 -26.11 6.43
N GLU A 78 -1.72 -25.79 7.34
CA GLU A 78 -0.52 -25.02 7.01
C GLU A 78 0.30 -25.71 5.93
N GLN A 79 0.47 -27.04 6.03
CA GLN A 79 1.21 -27.85 5.08
C GLN A 79 0.63 -27.75 3.67
N ASN A 80 -0.70 -27.77 3.53
CA ASN A 80 -1.34 -27.63 2.21
C ASN A 80 -1.19 -26.21 1.66
N ARG A 81 -1.26 -25.17 2.51
CA ARG A 81 -1.01 -23.79 2.09
C ARG A 81 0.45 -23.58 1.67
N GLN A 82 1.40 -24.10 2.44
CA GLN A 82 2.84 -24.09 2.15
C GLN A 82 3.12 -24.80 0.83
N ALA A 83 2.59 -26.02 0.62
CA ALA A 83 2.77 -26.79 -0.60
C ALA A 83 2.21 -26.05 -1.83
N TYR A 84 1.03 -25.42 -1.69
CA TYR A 84 0.45 -24.58 -2.73
C TYR A 84 1.33 -23.36 -3.06
N ARG A 85 1.90 -22.68 -2.06
CA ARG A 85 2.84 -21.57 -2.28
C ARG A 85 4.14 -22.03 -2.89
N GLN A 86 4.69 -23.15 -2.43
CA GLN A 86 5.90 -23.73 -2.98
C GLN A 86 5.74 -24.04 -4.48
N LEU A 87 4.64 -24.70 -4.85
CA LEU A 87 4.32 -24.98 -6.25
C LEU A 87 4.48 -23.73 -7.14
N LEU A 88 3.94 -22.60 -6.70
CA LEU A 88 4.02 -21.35 -7.46
C LEU A 88 5.41 -20.71 -7.39
N LEU A 89 5.95 -20.53 -6.19
CA LEU A 89 7.15 -19.73 -5.93
C LEU A 89 8.46 -20.43 -6.33
N THR A 90 8.43 -21.74 -6.60
CA THR A 90 9.60 -22.50 -7.09
C THR A 90 9.44 -22.96 -8.54
N THR A 91 8.49 -22.38 -9.29
CA THR A 91 8.38 -22.62 -10.73
C THR A 91 9.61 -22.07 -11.45
N SER A 92 10.35 -22.95 -12.15
CA SER A 92 11.57 -22.55 -12.87
C SER A 92 11.26 -21.59 -14.01
N GLY A 93 12.04 -20.50 -14.11
CA GLY A 93 11.89 -19.49 -15.16
C GLY A 93 10.70 -18.55 -14.95
N LEU A 94 10.06 -18.58 -13.77
CA LEU A 94 8.96 -17.68 -13.42
C LEU A 94 9.39 -16.21 -13.52
N GLY A 95 10.65 -15.92 -13.21
CA GLY A 95 11.24 -14.59 -13.29
C GLY A 95 11.23 -13.93 -14.67
N ALA A 96 11.05 -14.70 -15.74
CA ALA A 96 10.94 -14.17 -17.10
C ALA A 96 9.64 -13.39 -17.35
N TYR A 97 8.64 -13.56 -16.48
CA TYR A 97 7.31 -12.97 -16.62
C TYR A 97 6.82 -12.27 -15.37
N ILE A 98 7.41 -12.57 -14.22
CA ILE A 98 7.01 -12.00 -12.93
C ILE A 98 8.17 -11.20 -12.38
N SER A 99 7.93 -9.93 -12.08
CA SER A 99 8.92 -9.03 -11.48
C SER A 99 8.74 -8.89 -9.97
N GLY A 100 7.55 -9.20 -9.46
CA GLY A 100 7.25 -9.14 -8.02
C GLY A 100 6.18 -10.13 -7.59
N ALA A 101 6.26 -10.57 -6.34
CA ALA A 101 5.27 -11.48 -5.75
C ALA A 101 4.75 -10.93 -4.42
N ILE A 102 3.43 -10.75 -4.31
CA ILE A 102 2.79 -10.27 -3.09
C ILE A 102 2.46 -11.49 -2.23
N LEU A 103 3.06 -11.58 -1.06
CA LEU A 103 2.93 -12.67 -0.12
C LEU A 103 1.92 -12.34 0.98
N TYR A 104 1.37 -13.38 1.60
CA TYR A 104 0.72 -13.29 2.91
C TYR A 104 1.78 -13.46 4.01
N GLU A 105 1.51 -12.94 5.21
CA GLU A 105 2.47 -12.97 6.33
C GLU A 105 2.97 -14.38 6.64
N GLU A 106 2.08 -15.38 6.70
CA GLU A 106 2.48 -16.79 6.88
C GLU A 106 3.52 -17.22 5.84
N THR A 107 3.33 -16.86 4.57
CA THR A 107 4.22 -17.23 3.47
C THR A 107 5.55 -16.48 3.51
N LEU A 108 5.58 -15.23 3.97
CA LEU A 108 6.82 -14.45 4.08
C LEU A 108 7.84 -15.11 5.03
N TYR A 109 7.34 -15.74 6.11
CA TYR A 109 8.16 -16.44 7.11
C TYR A 109 8.31 -17.94 6.86
N GLN A 110 7.65 -18.47 5.81
CA GLN A 110 7.75 -19.89 5.47
C GLN A 110 8.97 -20.21 4.61
N SER A 111 9.33 -21.49 4.68
CA SER A 111 10.28 -22.13 3.79
C SER A 111 9.57 -23.15 2.90
N THR A 112 10.27 -23.59 1.87
CA THR A 112 10.03 -24.84 1.17
C THR A 112 10.18 -26.05 2.11
N ILE A 113 9.69 -27.21 1.69
CA ILE A 113 9.84 -28.48 2.42
C ILE A 113 11.31 -28.88 2.65
N ASP A 114 12.22 -28.45 1.78
CA ASP A 114 13.68 -28.66 1.85
C ASP A 114 14.40 -27.56 2.66
N GLY A 115 13.65 -26.61 3.24
CA GLY A 115 14.16 -25.65 4.21
C GLY A 115 14.61 -24.30 3.62
N LYS A 116 14.64 -24.16 2.29
CA LYS A 116 14.95 -22.87 1.64
C LYS A 116 13.80 -21.88 1.83
N LYS A 117 14.08 -20.67 2.31
CA LYS A 117 13.06 -19.63 2.52
C LYS A 117 12.41 -19.24 1.20
N PHE A 118 11.10 -18.96 1.20
CA PHE A 118 10.43 -18.52 -0.02
C PHE A 118 10.97 -17.21 -0.59
N VAL A 119 11.40 -16.28 0.27
CA VAL A 119 12.06 -15.04 -0.16
C VAL A 119 13.35 -15.31 -0.95
N ASP A 120 14.10 -16.34 -0.58
CA ASP A 120 15.33 -16.73 -1.29
C ASP A 120 15.03 -17.43 -2.62
N CYS A 121 13.90 -18.15 -2.71
CA CYS A 121 13.42 -18.69 -3.98
C CYS A 121 13.05 -17.57 -4.97
N LEU A 122 12.34 -16.55 -4.49
CA LEU A 122 11.99 -15.38 -5.28
C LEU A 122 13.23 -14.62 -5.78
N HIS A 123 14.19 -14.33 -4.89
CA HIS A 123 15.43 -13.66 -5.28
C HIS A 123 16.23 -14.45 -6.31
N HIS A 124 16.26 -15.79 -6.21
CA HIS A 124 16.94 -16.64 -7.18
C HIS A 124 16.35 -16.49 -8.60
N GLU A 125 15.03 -16.36 -8.68
CA GLU A 125 14.31 -16.08 -9.93
C GLU A 125 14.26 -14.59 -10.27
N LYS A 126 14.98 -13.71 -9.55
CA LYS A 126 14.97 -12.24 -9.71
C LYS A 126 13.58 -11.61 -9.55
N ILE A 127 12.74 -12.23 -8.73
CA ILE A 127 11.41 -11.74 -8.39
C ILE A 127 11.50 -10.98 -7.06
N MET A 128 10.97 -9.77 -7.02
CA MET A 128 10.97 -8.93 -5.82
C MET A 128 9.89 -9.38 -4.82
N PRO A 129 10.25 -9.74 -3.57
CA PRO A 129 9.27 -10.10 -2.55
C PRO A 129 8.46 -8.89 -2.08
N SER A 130 7.16 -9.10 -1.85
CA SER A 130 6.22 -8.12 -1.31
C SER A 130 5.31 -8.74 -0.27
N ILE A 131 4.63 -7.88 0.50
CA ILE A 131 3.77 -8.27 1.59
C ILE A 131 2.43 -7.52 1.55
N LYS A 132 1.33 -8.25 1.75
CA LYS A 132 0.05 -7.65 2.09
C LYS A 132 0.07 -7.18 3.54
N VAL A 133 -0.24 -5.91 3.78
CA VAL A 133 -0.14 -5.30 5.13
C VAL A 133 -1.47 -4.84 5.73
N ASP A 134 -2.55 -4.88 4.93
CA ASP A 134 -3.90 -4.62 5.41
C ASP A 134 -4.43 -5.77 6.29
N LYS A 135 -5.26 -5.44 7.27
CA LYS A 135 -5.90 -6.40 8.19
C LYS A 135 -7.34 -6.74 7.78
N GLY A 136 -7.69 -6.47 6.53
CA GLY A 136 -8.98 -6.84 5.95
C GLY A 136 -10.08 -5.80 6.15
N LEU A 137 -11.22 -6.11 5.54
CA LEU A 137 -12.40 -5.26 5.52
C LEU A 137 -13.30 -5.56 6.71
N VAL A 138 -13.86 -4.51 7.30
CA VAL A 138 -14.88 -4.59 8.36
C VAL A 138 -16.05 -3.66 8.00
N PRO A 139 -17.26 -3.89 8.56
CA PRO A 139 -18.40 -3.00 8.33
C PRO A 139 -18.07 -1.56 8.69
N LEU A 140 -18.51 -0.61 7.86
CA LEU A 140 -18.37 0.82 8.11
C LEU A 140 -19.65 1.34 8.78
N PRO A 141 -19.62 1.70 10.07
CA PRO A 141 -20.81 2.22 10.76
C PRO A 141 -21.32 3.50 10.10
N GLY A 142 -22.64 3.66 10.03
CA GLY A 142 -23.25 4.83 9.39
C GLY A 142 -23.17 4.85 7.86
N SER A 143 -22.76 3.75 7.23
CA SER A 143 -22.75 3.57 5.78
C SER A 143 -23.92 2.71 5.29
N ASN A 144 -24.07 2.60 3.96
CA ASN A 144 -25.08 1.75 3.33
C ASN A 144 -24.58 0.30 3.13
N ASN A 145 -24.35 -0.42 4.23
CA ASN A 145 -23.75 -1.76 4.23
C ASN A 145 -22.38 -1.82 3.53
N GLU A 146 -21.59 -0.76 3.67
CA GLU A 146 -20.25 -0.66 3.10
C GLU A 146 -19.20 -1.13 4.11
N SER A 147 -17.94 -1.20 3.66
CA SER A 147 -16.83 -1.65 4.50
C SER A 147 -15.66 -0.69 4.41
N TRP A 148 -14.85 -0.65 5.48
CA TRP A 148 -13.56 0.03 5.49
C TRP A 148 -12.45 -0.98 5.82
N CYS A 149 -11.21 -0.61 5.53
CA CYS A 149 -10.08 -1.50 5.70
C CYS A 149 -9.25 -1.12 6.93
N GLN A 150 -8.96 -2.11 7.77
CA GLN A 150 -8.18 -1.92 8.99
C GLN A 150 -6.69 -2.20 8.78
N GLY A 151 -5.87 -1.75 9.74
CA GLY A 151 -4.47 -2.17 9.84
C GLY A 151 -3.45 -1.04 9.98
N LEU A 152 -3.86 0.22 10.08
CA LEU A 152 -2.91 1.34 10.25
C LEU A 152 -2.18 1.29 11.59
N ASP A 153 -2.84 0.82 12.64
CA ASP A 153 -2.23 0.67 13.96
C ASP A 153 -1.04 -0.29 13.90
N GLY A 154 0.13 0.21 14.33
CA GLY A 154 1.39 -0.52 14.29
C GLY A 154 1.92 -0.83 12.89
N LEU A 155 1.35 -0.26 11.83
CA LEU A 155 1.75 -0.54 10.45
C LEU A 155 3.22 -0.24 10.21
N ALA A 156 3.75 0.87 10.74
CA ALA A 156 5.13 1.26 10.55
C ALA A 156 6.11 0.19 11.08
N SER A 157 5.90 -0.27 12.31
CA SER A 157 6.71 -1.32 12.93
C SER A 157 6.62 -2.65 12.17
N ARG A 158 5.42 -3.02 11.69
CA ARG A 158 5.25 -4.23 10.87
C ARG A 158 5.99 -4.12 9.54
N CYS A 159 5.86 -3.01 8.83
CA CYS A 159 6.57 -2.77 7.56
C CYS A 159 8.09 -2.84 7.73
N ALA A 160 8.63 -2.24 8.79
CA ALA A 160 10.06 -2.32 9.10
C ALA A 160 10.52 -3.77 9.35
N GLU A 161 9.71 -4.58 10.02
CA GLU A 161 10.02 -6.00 10.22
C GLU A 161 9.94 -6.79 8.92
N TYR A 162 8.91 -6.58 8.09
CA TYR A 162 8.81 -7.23 6.78
C TYR A 162 9.97 -6.87 5.86
N TYR A 163 10.47 -5.64 5.92
CA TYR A 163 11.65 -5.24 5.15
C TYR A 163 12.88 -6.07 5.53
N LYS A 164 13.11 -6.29 6.84
CA LYS A 164 14.20 -7.15 7.33
C LYS A 164 14.07 -8.59 6.83
N GLN A 165 12.84 -9.06 6.64
CA GLN A 165 12.56 -10.39 6.09
C GLN A 165 12.70 -10.46 4.56
N GLY A 166 12.95 -9.35 3.88
CA GLY A 166 13.22 -9.32 2.43
C GLY A 166 12.12 -8.69 1.59
N ALA A 167 10.99 -8.24 2.17
CA ALA A 167 9.98 -7.52 1.41
C ALA A 167 10.50 -6.14 0.97
N ARG A 168 10.14 -5.71 -0.24
CA ARG A 168 10.59 -4.43 -0.84
C ARG A 168 9.45 -3.55 -1.34
N PHE A 169 8.23 -4.06 -1.37
CA PHE A 169 7.01 -3.26 -1.54
C PHE A 169 5.86 -3.89 -0.77
N ALA A 170 4.78 -3.15 -0.58
CA ALA A 170 3.61 -3.62 0.14
C ALA A 170 2.34 -3.50 -0.69
N LYS A 171 1.29 -4.20 -0.26
CA LYS A 171 -0.05 -4.09 -0.82
C LYS A 171 -1.08 -3.83 0.27
N TRP A 172 -2.00 -2.90 0.01
CA TRP A 172 -3.19 -2.64 0.82
C TRP A 172 -4.43 -2.70 -0.07
N ARG A 173 -5.46 -3.44 0.35
CA ARG A 173 -6.73 -3.52 -0.38
C ARG A 173 -7.84 -2.80 0.39
N THR A 174 -8.51 -1.86 -0.27
CA THR A 174 -9.84 -1.36 0.15
C THR A 174 -10.90 -1.78 -0.87
N ALA A 175 -12.18 -1.64 -0.55
CA ALA A 175 -13.27 -1.95 -1.47
C ALA A 175 -14.38 -0.92 -1.38
N VAL A 176 -14.96 -0.59 -2.52
CA VAL A 176 -16.13 0.27 -2.67
C VAL A 176 -17.18 -0.46 -3.51
N SER A 177 -18.46 -0.26 -3.20
CA SER A 177 -19.57 -0.96 -3.86
C SER A 177 -20.28 -0.04 -4.85
N ILE A 178 -20.58 -0.54 -6.05
CA ILE A 178 -21.22 0.22 -7.14
C ILE A 178 -22.74 0.03 -7.36
N PRO A 179 -23.45 -0.99 -6.83
CA PRO A 179 -24.87 -1.22 -7.16
C PRO A 179 -25.79 0.00 -6.99
N SER A 180 -25.49 0.89 -6.04
CA SER A 180 -26.16 2.18 -5.86
C SER A 180 -25.19 3.37 -5.86
N GLY A 181 -23.97 3.14 -6.39
CA GLY A 181 -22.82 4.01 -6.19
C GLY A 181 -22.25 3.96 -4.76
N PRO A 182 -20.94 4.16 -4.58
CA PRO A 182 -20.36 4.23 -3.25
C PRO A 182 -20.79 5.52 -2.57
N SER A 183 -21.09 5.45 -1.28
CA SER A 183 -21.40 6.66 -0.52
C SER A 183 -20.18 7.58 -0.44
N THR A 184 -20.42 8.88 -0.28
CA THR A 184 -19.35 9.84 0.00
C THR A 184 -18.53 9.45 1.22
N LEU A 185 -19.14 8.77 2.20
CA LEU A 185 -18.47 8.30 3.41
C LEU A 185 -17.42 7.23 3.07
N VAL A 186 -17.79 6.16 2.35
CA VAL A 186 -16.83 5.09 2.02
C VAL A 186 -15.72 5.57 1.08
N VAL A 187 -16.03 6.50 0.15
CA VAL A 187 -15.01 7.06 -0.75
C VAL A 187 -13.98 7.85 0.04
N LYS A 188 -14.42 8.70 0.98
CA LYS A 188 -13.52 9.46 1.87
C LYS A 188 -12.69 8.54 2.75
N GLU A 189 -13.32 7.53 3.34
CA GLU A 189 -12.64 6.57 4.22
C GLU A 189 -11.59 5.76 3.45
N ALA A 190 -11.94 5.26 2.26
CA ALA A 190 -11.03 4.53 1.39
C ALA A 190 -9.83 5.38 0.97
N ALA A 191 -10.07 6.64 0.56
CA ALA A 191 -9.01 7.56 0.16
C ALA A 191 -8.08 7.91 1.35
N TRP A 192 -8.66 8.18 2.52
CA TRP A 192 -7.90 8.48 3.74
C TRP A 192 -7.01 7.30 4.16
N GLY A 193 -7.58 6.11 4.24
CA GLY A 193 -6.84 4.89 4.62
C GLY A 193 -5.70 4.58 3.64
N LEU A 194 -5.95 4.67 2.33
CA LEU A 194 -4.92 4.45 1.30
C LEU A 194 -3.79 5.48 1.39
N ALA A 195 -4.11 6.76 1.60
CA ALA A 195 -3.09 7.81 1.71
C ALA A 195 -2.18 7.61 2.93
N HIS A 196 -2.76 7.30 4.09
CA HIS A 196 -2.00 7.02 5.32
C HIS A 196 -1.12 5.76 5.18
N TYR A 197 -1.69 4.68 4.62
CA TYR A 197 -0.92 3.48 4.30
C TYR A 197 0.26 3.79 3.38
N ALA A 198 0.04 4.52 2.28
CA ALA A 198 1.06 4.82 1.29
C ALA A 198 2.21 5.62 1.92
N ALA A 199 1.90 6.67 2.69
CA ALA A 199 2.92 7.47 3.38
C ALA A 199 3.78 6.62 4.33
N ILE A 200 3.17 5.72 5.10
CA ILE A 200 3.90 4.82 6.00
C ILE A 200 4.75 3.81 5.20
N ALA A 201 4.19 3.22 4.15
CA ALA A 201 4.89 2.23 3.32
C ALA A 201 6.12 2.84 2.63
N GLN A 202 6.02 4.07 2.13
CA GLN A 202 7.13 4.80 1.51
C GLN A 202 8.33 4.92 2.45
N VAL A 203 8.09 5.21 3.72
CA VAL A 203 9.16 5.38 4.72
C VAL A 203 9.73 4.05 5.21
N GLN A 204 8.93 2.98 5.27
CA GLN A 204 9.29 1.78 6.04
C GLN A 204 9.63 0.55 5.19
N ILE A 205 9.10 0.44 3.97
CA ILE A 205 9.32 -0.75 3.13
C ILE A 205 9.86 -0.43 1.73
N LEU A 206 9.58 0.76 1.21
CA LEU A 206 10.06 1.20 -0.11
C LEU A 206 11.40 1.96 -0.03
N TYR A 207 11.76 2.49 1.15
CA TYR A 207 13.02 3.18 1.38
C TYR A 207 13.64 2.75 2.70
N ILE A 208 14.80 2.10 2.65
CA ILE A 208 15.74 2.11 3.78
C ILE A 208 17.13 2.33 3.19
N GLY A 209 17.68 3.53 3.43
CA GLY A 209 18.99 3.94 2.94
C GLY A 209 20.10 2.98 3.38
N GLY A 210 20.93 2.55 2.44
CA GLY A 210 22.12 1.75 2.74
C GLY A 210 22.63 0.94 1.56
N ASP A 211 21.81 0.04 1.02
CA ASP A 211 22.34 -1.06 0.20
C ASP A 211 21.79 -1.05 -1.22
N ALA A 212 22.33 -0.13 -2.05
CA ALA A 212 22.10 -0.14 -3.49
C ALA A 212 22.85 -1.28 -4.22
N GLU A 213 23.56 -2.16 -3.50
CA GLU A 213 24.40 -3.22 -4.09
C GLU A 213 23.72 -4.60 -4.18
N THR A 214 22.43 -4.75 -3.83
CA THR A 214 21.76 -6.06 -3.80
C THR A 214 20.53 -6.22 -4.68
N VAL A 215 20.43 -5.44 -5.78
CA VAL A 215 19.43 -5.68 -6.84
C VAL A 215 20.12 -6.14 -8.12
#